data_AF-A0AAN1JJ73-F1
#
_entry.id   AF-A0AAN1JJ73-F1
#
_cell.length_a   1.000
_cell.length_b   1.000
_cell.length_c   1.000
_cell.angle_alpha   90.00
_cell.angle_beta   90.00
_cell.angle_gamma   90.00
#
_symmetry.space_group_name_H-M   'P 1'
#
loop_
_entity.id
_entity.type
_entity.pdbx_description
1 polymer ?
#
loop_
_entity_poly.entity_id
_entity_poly.type
_entity_poly.pdbx_seq_one_letter_code
_entity_poly.pdbx_strand_id
1 'polypeptide(L)'
;MQQVWLFFAGALLCNSVPHLSSGLQGHPFPTPFAKPHGVGDSSPLVNILWGFVNLALALVITSHHWDADRIVPDATVMLLGALAIGIFLSLHFGKVQRDKRAA
;
A
#
# COMPACT_ATOMS: atom_id res chain seq x y z
N MET A 1 15.49 15.21 -6.53
CA MET A 1 15.33 14.11 -5.53
C MET A 1 13.93 14.06 -4.91
N GLN A 2 13.19 15.18 -4.83
CA GLN A 2 11.79 15.24 -4.34
C GLN A 2 10.82 14.26 -5.03
N GLN A 3 10.92 14.09 -6.35
CA GLN A 3 10.03 13.19 -7.10
C GLN A 3 10.15 11.72 -6.67
N VAL A 4 11.35 11.26 -6.28
CA VAL A 4 11.56 9.88 -5.81
C VAL A 4 10.74 9.64 -4.53
N TRP A 5 10.76 10.61 -3.61
CA TRP A 5 9.98 10.55 -2.39
C TRP A 5 8.48 10.56 -2.66
N LEU A 6 8.01 11.41 -3.57
CA LEU A 6 6.61 11.44 -3.98
C LEU A 6 6.15 10.15 -4.67
N PHE A 7 7.01 9.51 -5.46
CA PHE A 7 6.74 8.17 -6.00
C PHE A 7 6.48 7.16 -4.87
N PHE A 8 7.37 7.12 -3.87
CA PHE A 8 7.18 6.24 -2.71
C PHE A 8 5.98 6.62 -1.86
N ALA A 9 5.65 7.91 -1.73
CA ALA A 9 4.45 8.36 -1.04
C ALA A 9 3.18 7.81 -1.72
N GLY A 10 3.11 7.89 -3.05
CA GLY A 10 2.01 7.29 -3.83
C GLY A 10 1.93 5.78 -3.67
N ALA A 11 3.07 5.09 -3.67
CA ALA A 11 3.12 3.65 -3.46
C ALA A 11 2.63 3.25 -2.05
N LEU A 12 3.10 3.92 -1.00
CA LEU A 12 2.66 3.68 0.38
C LEU A 12 1.16 3.98 0.55
N LEU A 13 0.68 5.08 -0.02
CA LEU A 13 -0.74 5.43 0.00
C LEU A 13 -1.60 4.34 -0.64
N CYS A 14 -1.25 3.88 -1.84
CA CYS A 14 -1.98 2.79 -2.49
C CYS A 14 -1.89 1.49 -1.69
N ASN A 15 -0.72 1.15 -1.13
CA ASN A 15 -0.54 -0.05 -0.30
C ASN A 15 -1.40 -0.02 0.98
N SER A 16 -1.69 1.15 1.54
CA SER A 16 -2.59 1.27 2.71
C SER A 16 -4.01 0.77 2.45
N VAL A 17 -4.51 0.89 1.20
CA VAL A 17 -5.91 0.65 0.85
C VAL A 17 -6.37 -0.78 1.14
N PRO A 18 -5.75 -1.84 0.59
CA PRO A 18 -6.22 -3.21 0.83
C PRO A 18 -6.11 -3.62 2.31
N HIS A 19 -5.09 -3.13 3.02
CA HIS A 19 -4.88 -3.43 4.44
C HIS A 19 -5.92 -2.75 5.34
N LEU A 20 -6.15 -1.45 5.16
CA LEU A 20 -7.20 -0.74 5.90
C LEU A 20 -8.59 -1.31 5.57
N SER A 21 -8.88 -1.54 4.28
CA SER A 21 -10.16 -2.09 3.85
C SER A 21 -10.43 -3.46 4.46
N SER A 22 -9.46 -4.39 4.42
CA SER A 22 -9.62 -5.73 5.00
C SER A 22 -9.73 -5.66 6.52
N GLY A 23 -8.87 -4.87 7.17
CA GLY A 23 -8.88 -4.69 8.62
C GLY A 23 -10.20 -4.12 9.14
N LEU A 24 -10.75 -3.08 8.48
CA LEU A 24 -12.00 -2.43 8.90
C LEU A 24 -13.21 -3.34 8.70
N GLN A 25 -13.17 -4.22 7.69
CA GLN A 25 -14.22 -5.21 7.44
C GLN A 25 -14.09 -6.47 8.33
N GLY A 26 -13.07 -6.55 9.18
CA GLY A 26 -12.82 -7.73 10.00
C GLY A 26 -12.29 -8.93 9.22
N HIS A 27 -11.76 -8.72 8.00
CA HIS A 27 -11.23 -9.79 7.16
C HIS A 27 -9.73 -10.03 7.42
N PRO A 28 -9.30 -11.29 7.57
CA PRO A 28 -7.88 -11.63 7.54
C PRO A 28 -7.32 -11.34 6.15
N PHE A 29 -6.10 -10.81 6.08
CA PHE A 29 -5.44 -10.48 4.82
C PHE A 29 -3.92 -10.60 4.94
N PRO A 30 -3.19 -10.92 3.85
CA PRO A 30 -1.75 -11.11 3.92
C PRO A 30 -1.01 -9.82 4.28
N THR A 31 0.02 -9.94 5.13
CA THR A 31 0.93 -8.83 5.45
C THR A 31 2.39 -9.31 5.44
N PRO A 32 3.38 -8.40 5.46
CA PRO A 32 4.79 -8.78 5.59
C PRO A 32 5.12 -9.51 6.90
N PHE A 33 4.24 -9.48 7.90
CA PHE A 33 4.45 -10.10 9.23
C PHE A 33 3.89 -11.52 9.33
N ALA A 34 3.02 -11.91 8.40
CA ALA A 34 2.45 -13.26 8.39
C ALA A 34 3.50 -14.32 8.05
N LYS A 35 3.19 -15.60 8.30
CA LYS A 35 3.97 -16.73 7.82
C LYS A 35 3.08 -17.63 6.94
N PRO A 36 3.47 -17.93 5.68
CA PRO A 36 4.61 -17.38 4.96
C PRO A 36 4.47 -15.87 4.69
N HIS A 37 5.60 -15.13 4.67
CA HIS A 37 5.60 -13.67 4.55
C HIS A 37 4.92 -13.20 3.27
N GLY A 38 4.00 -12.24 3.40
CA GLY A 38 3.23 -11.71 2.26
C GLY A 38 2.25 -12.69 1.62
N VAL A 39 2.04 -13.88 2.20
CA VAL A 39 1.16 -14.94 1.67
C VAL A 39 0.17 -15.42 2.72
N GLY A 40 0.67 -15.79 3.90
CA GLY A 40 -0.15 -16.15 5.06
C GLY A 40 -0.97 -14.95 5.53
N ASP A 41 -2.05 -15.20 6.24
CA ASP A 41 -2.90 -14.12 6.74
C ASP A 41 -2.44 -13.57 8.08
N SER A 42 -2.58 -12.26 8.23
CA SER A 42 -2.56 -11.61 9.54
C SER A 42 -3.97 -11.26 9.99
N SER A 43 -4.14 -11.05 11.29
CA SER A 43 -5.43 -10.65 11.85
C SER A 43 -5.90 -9.29 11.30
N PRO A 44 -7.21 -8.98 11.39
CA PRO A 44 -7.73 -7.68 10.98
C PRO A 44 -7.04 -6.51 11.69
N LEU A 45 -6.74 -6.65 12.99
CA LEU A 45 -6.02 -5.62 13.76
C LEU A 45 -4.61 -5.35 13.20
N VAL A 46 -3.87 -6.40 12.85
CA VAL A 46 -2.53 -6.24 12.24
C VAL A 46 -2.64 -5.53 10.89
N ASN A 47 -3.68 -5.82 10.11
CA ASN A 47 -3.94 -5.13 8.84
C ASN A 47 -4.29 -3.65 9.03
N ILE A 48 -5.10 -3.29 10.05
CA ILE A 48 -5.34 -1.90 10.43
C ILE A 48 -4.02 -1.19 10.73
N LEU A 49 -3.23 -1.73 11.66
CA LEU A 49 -1.98 -1.11 12.09
C LEU A 49 -1.00 -0.95 10.92
N TRP A 50 -0.85 -1.98 10.10
CA TRP A 50 0.03 -1.94 8.94
C TRP A 50 -0.45 -0.93 7.88
N GLY A 51 -1.75 -0.91 7.58
CA GLY A 51 -2.35 0.07 6.68
C GLY A 51 -2.15 1.50 7.18
N PHE A 52 -2.32 1.75 8.48
CA PHE A 52 -2.09 3.06 9.09
C PHE A 52 -0.63 3.51 9.04
N VAL A 53 0.34 2.60 9.26
CA VAL A 53 1.77 2.93 9.11
C VAL A 53 2.05 3.40 7.68
N ASN A 54 1.52 2.69 6.67
CA ASN A 54 1.69 3.08 5.26
C ASN A 54 1.06 4.47 4.99
N LEU A 55 -0.16 4.70 5.46
CA LEU A 55 -0.84 5.98 5.32
C LEU A 55 -0.06 7.13 6.00
N ALA A 56 0.38 6.93 7.25
CA ALA A 56 1.12 7.93 8.00
C ALA A 56 2.43 8.29 7.31
N LEU A 57 3.19 7.30 6.85
CA LEU A 57 4.42 7.53 6.10
C LEU A 57 4.17 8.26 4.78
N ALA A 58 3.12 7.89 4.04
CA ALA A 58 2.74 8.59 2.81
C ALA A 58 2.44 10.07 3.07
N LEU A 59 1.68 10.38 4.13
CA LEU A 59 1.33 11.75 4.52
C LEU A 59 2.57 12.56 4.94
N VAL A 60 3.44 11.99 5.79
CA VAL A 60 4.68 12.64 6.23
C VAL A 60 5.60 12.92 5.05
N ILE A 61 5.79 11.95 4.15
CA ILE A 61 6.63 12.14 2.97
C ILE A 61 6.04 13.24 2.08
N THR A 62 4.72 13.20 1.82
CA THR A 62 4.05 14.22 1.01
C THR A 62 4.18 15.60 1.66
N SER A 63 3.99 15.75 2.97
CA SER A 63 4.09 17.06 3.64
C SER A 63 5.49 17.68 3.57
N HIS A 64 6.55 16.87 3.49
CA HIS A 64 7.92 17.37 3.38
C HIS A 64 8.37 17.61 1.93
N HIS A 65 7.75 16.94 0.97
CA HIS A 65 8.22 16.88 -0.41
C HIS A 65 7.19 17.37 -1.42
N TRP A 66 6.06 17.94 -1.00
CA TRP A 66 5.11 18.53 -1.93
C TRP A 66 5.50 19.96 -2.28
N ASP A 67 5.54 20.28 -3.59
CA ASP A 67 5.73 21.64 -4.09
C ASP A 67 4.41 22.18 -4.66
N ALA A 68 3.87 23.21 -4.00
CA ALA A 68 2.61 23.84 -4.38
C ALA A 68 2.66 24.53 -5.75
N ASP A 69 3.86 24.88 -6.24
CA ASP A 69 4.03 25.48 -7.57
C ASP A 69 4.16 24.40 -8.66
N ARG A 70 4.31 23.11 -8.28
CA ARG A 70 4.56 21.98 -9.19
C ARG A 70 3.55 20.84 -9.04
N ILE A 71 2.29 21.20 -8.76
CA ILE A 71 1.19 20.26 -8.51
C ILE A 71 1.10 19.16 -9.58
N VAL A 72 1.11 19.51 -10.88
CA VAL A 72 0.91 18.54 -11.96
C VAL A 72 2.05 17.51 -12.03
N PRO A 73 3.34 17.91 -12.13
CA PRO A 73 4.45 16.95 -12.05
C PRO A 73 4.45 16.10 -10.77
N ASP A 74 4.21 16.72 -9.61
CA ASP A 74 4.27 16.04 -8.32
C ASP A 74 3.15 15.00 -8.19
N ALA A 75 1.91 15.39 -8.51
CA ALA A 75 0.77 14.47 -8.57
C ALA A 75 1.00 13.34 -9.58
N THR A 76 1.58 13.64 -10.74
CA THR A 76 1.87 12.63 -11.77
C THR A 76 2.82 11.56 -11.22
N VAL A 77 3.88 11.95 -10.53
CA VAL A 77 4.84 10.99 -9.97
C VAL A 77 4.24 10.18 -8.82
N MET A 78 3.42 10.80 -7.97
CA MET A 78 2.65 10.06 -6.95
C MET A 78 1.72 9.03 -7.60
N LEU A 79 1.00 9.41 -8.64
CA LEU A 79 0.10 8.50 -9.38
C LEU A 79 0.87 7.35 -10.03
N LEU A 80 2.06 7.59 -10.57
CA LEU A 80 2.91 6.53 -11.11
C LEU A 80 3.35 5.54 -10.02
N GLY A 81 3.71 6.02 -8.83
CA GLY A 81 4.04 5.16 -7.70
C GLY A 81 2.86 4.32 -7.22
N ALA A 82 1.68 4.94 -7.11
CA ALA A 82 0.44 4.25 -6.77
C ALA A 82 0.06 3.20 -7.82
N LEU A 83 0.18 3.51 -9.11
CA LEU A 83 -0.11 2.58 -10.20
C LEU A 83 0.84 1.38 -10.19
N ALA A 84 2.15 1.63 -10.04
CA ALA A 84 3.15 0.57 -10.04
C ALA A 84 2.91 -0.43 -8.90
N ILE A 85 2.73 0.04 -7.67
CA ILE A 85 2.43 -0.85 -6.55
C ILE A 85 1.06 -1.49 -6.68
N GLY A 86 0.05 -0.77 -7.19
CA GLY A 86 -1.30 -1.30 -7.37
C GLY A 86 -1.35 -2.48 -8.33
N ILE A 87 -0.61 -2.40 -9.44
CA ILE A 87 -0.44 -3.53 -10.38
C ILE A 87 0.23 -4.70 -9.68
N PHE A 88 1.32 -4.46 -8.94
CA PHE A 88 2.01 -5.51 -8.20
C PHE A 88 1.09 -6.20 -7.17
N LEU A 89 0.38 -5.44 -6.35
CA LEU A 89 -0.54 -5.96 -5.33
C LEU A 89 -1.69 -6.76 -5.97
N SER A 90 -2.25 -6.27 -7.08
CA SER A 90 -3.30 -6.96 -7.82
C SER A 90 -2.83 -8.33 -8.32
N LEU A 91 -1.65 -8.40 -8.94
CA LEU A 91 -1.08 -9.64 -9.46
C LEU A 91 -0.69 -10.60 -8.32
N HIS A 92 0.01 -10.10 -7.30
CA HIS A 92 0.52 -10.89 -6.19
C HIS A 92 -0.63 -11.45 -5.33
N PHE A 93 -1.50 -10.59 -4.80
CA PHE A 93 -2.62 -11.06 -3.99
C PHE A 93 -3.64 -11.83 -4.83
N GLY A 94 -3.81 -11.49 -6.12
CA GLY A 94 -4.59 -12.31 -7.04
C GLY A 94 -4.08 -13.75 -7.12
N LYS A 95 -2.76 -13.95 -7.20
CA LYS A 95 -2.15 -15.29 -7.12
C LYS A 95 -2.36 -15.94 -5.75
N VAL A 96 -2.04 -15.25 -4.66
CA VAL A 96 -2.19 -15.77 -3.29
C VAL A 96 -3.62 -16.26 -3.04
N GLN A 97 -4.63 -15.48 -3.43
CA GLN A 97 -6.03 -15.85 -3.22
C GLN A 97 -6.48 -17.01 -4.11
N ARG A 98 -5.96 -17.15 -5.33
CA ARG A 98 -6.21 -18.34 -6.17
C ARG A 98 -5.62 -19.59 -5.54
N ASP A 99 -4.36 -19.52 -5.11
CA ASP A 99 -3.65 -20.65 -4.51
C ASP A 99 -4.36 -21.12 -3.23
N LYS A 100 -4.88 -20.19 -2.40
CA LYS A 100 -5.69 -20.52 -1.21
C LYS A 100 -7.03 -21.21 -1.52
N ARG A 101 -7.66 -20.89 -2.64
CA ARG A 101 -8.95 -21.51 -3.05
C ARG A 101 -8.77 -22.89 -3.67
N ALA A 102 -7.56 -23.21 -4.11
CA ALA A 102 -7.22 -24.49 -4.73
C ALA A 102 -6.69 -25.53 -3.73
N ALA A 103 -6.36 -25.11 -2.50
CA ALA A 103 -5.93 -25.95 -1.38
C ALA A 103 -7.14 -26.39 -0.54
#